data_AF-A0A1G3WPN0-F1
#
_entry.id   AF-A0A1G3WPN0-F1
#
_cell.length_a   1.000
_cell.length_b   1.000
_cell.length_c   1.000
_cell.angle_alpha   90.00
_cell.angle_beta   90.00
_cell.angle_gamma   90.00
#
_symmetry.space_group_name_H-M   'P 1'
#
loop_
_entity.id
_entity.type
_entity.pdbx_description
1 polymer ?
#
loop_
_entity_poly.entity_id
_entity_poly.type
_entity_poly.pdbx_seq_one_letter_code
_entity_poly.pdbx_strand_id
1 'polypeptide(L)'
;MKKVTMLMMIFIFLIALSGCKAYEIEYTNNLPMTIEMKGEELKILQVTDLHLAYGMDYNDRRTFNLIKDMNEAEDYDLIVISGDMAMSPSAPRLFSQLLNFMESLKTPWTFVFGNHETDFHEYSEFLSRIKNTEYLYFKVGPQMVDGGYGNFKINFTKNNTLFYSAYFLDSKAEMEFYTEEEGEYGYLSTAQVEWYRDFVEEDTVDSVVFMHIPLRQFIDSEGYVGIFNEPMVYAQGVDTGFFDAMVEFDRSKGVFVGHDHLNDFYVIQEGIWLVYGRATGYNGYGNLERGGRHIEISSDSIMSTHVVLGSEV
;
A
#
# COMPACT_ATOMS: atom_id res chain seq x y z
N MET A 1 8.78 -5.64 -59.24
CA MET A 1 9.45 -5.15 -58.01
C MET A 1 8.48 -4.51 -57.01
N LYS A 2 7.66 -3.50 -57.37
CA LYS A 2 6.73 -2.83 -56.43
C LYS A 2 5.69 -3.71 -55.71
N LYS A 3 5.16 -4.78 -56.35
CA LYS A 3 4.18 -5.69 -55.73
C LYS A 3 4.77 -6.62 -54.66
N VAL A 4 6.06 -6.96 -54.77
CA VAL A 4 6.75 -7.82 -53.80
C VAL A 4 7.09 -7.02 -52.54
N THR A 5 7.47 -5.74 -52.69
CA THR A 5 7.72 -4.82 -51.57
C THR A 5 6.46 -4.52 -50.75
N MET A 6 5.30 -4.40 -51.42
CA MET A 6 4.01 -4.17 -50.74
C MET A 6 3.52 -5.39 -49.95
N LEU A 7 3.70 -6.61 -50.48
CA LEU A 7 3.38 -7.84 -49.74
C LEU A 7 4.29 -8.03 -48.52
N MET A 8 5.57 -7.66 -48.63
CA MET A 8 6.53 -7.77 -47.53
C MET A 8 6.25 -6.76 -46.41
N MET A 9 5.80 -5.54 -46.74
CA MET A 9 5.34 -4.55 -45.75
C MET A 9 4.07 -5.01 -45.02
N ILE A 10 3.11 -5.62 -45.72
CA ILE A 10 1.88 -6.15 -45.10
C ILE A 10 2.21 -7.36 -44.20
N PHE A 11 3.18 -8.20 -44.58
CA PHE A 11 3.61 -9.34 -43.75
C PHE A 11 4.39 -8.90 -42.50
N ILE A 12 5.21 -7.84 -42.59
CA ILE A 12 5.89 -7.24 -41.42
C ILE A 12 4.87 -6.55 -40.49
N PHE A 13 3.81 -5.94 -41.04
CA PHE A 13 2.71 -5.36 -40.26
C PHE A 13 1.86 -6.44 -39.57
N LEU A 14 1.65 -7.59 -40.22
CA LEU A 14 0.95 -8.75 -39.65
C LEU A 14 1.79 -9.51 -38.61
N ILE A 15 3.11 -9.55 -38.73
CA ILE A 15 4.00 -10.11 -37.70
C ILE A 15 4.15 -9.15 -36.51
N ALA A 16 4.05 -7.83 -36.72
CA ALA A 16 3.96 -6.87 -35.62
C ALA A 16 2.62 -6.93 -34.85
N LEU A 17 1.60 -7.59 -35.41
CA LEU A 17 0.33 -7.92 -34.76
C LEU A 17 0.33 -9.31 -34.08
N SER A 18 1.48 -9.99 -34.04
CA SER A 18 1.68 -11.15 -33.16
C SER A 18 1.66 -10.62 -31.72
N GLY A 19 0.47 -10.62 -31.13
CA GLY A 19 0.16 -9.88 -29.91
C GLY A 19 1.22 -10.02 -28.83
N CYS A 20 1.63 -8.89 -28.26
CA CYS A 20 2.09 -8.88 -26.89
C CYS A 20 0.98 -9.55 -26.07
N LYS A 21 1.19 -10.81 -25.68
CA LYS A 21 0.30 -11.46 -24.71
C LYS A 21 0.32 -10.57 -23.48
N ALA A 22 -0.86 -10.09 -23.06
CA ALA A 22 -0.98 -9.32 -21.83
C ALA A 22 -0.35 -10.12 -20.69
N TYR A 23 0.32 -9.43 -19.76
CA TYR A 23 0.89 -10.06 -18.59
C TYR A 23 -0.23 -10.76 -17.81
N GLU A 24 -0.08 -12.06 -17.58
CA GLU A 24 -1.03 -12.85 -16.83
C GLU A 24 -0.58 -12.81 -15.37
N ILE A 25 -1.46 -12.32 -14.48
CA ILE A 25 -1.14 -12.19 -13.07
C ILE A 25 -0.99 -13.60 -12.47
N GLU A 26 0.18 -13.87 -11.91
CA GLU A 26 0.48 -15.11 -11.21
C GLU A 26 0.20 -14.93 -9.72
N TYR A 27 -0.83 -15.62 -9.22
CA TYR A 27 -1.11 -15.69 -7.79
C TYR A 27 0.01 -16.45 -7.06
N THR A 28 0.28 -16.05 -5.83
CA THR A 28 1.33 -16.64 -5.00
C THR A 28 0.76 -17.44 -3.84
N ASN A 29 1.61 -18.21 -3.16
CA ASN A 29 1.24 -18.89 -1.93
C ASN A 29 0.90 -17.90 -0.79
N ASN A 30 0.25 -18.44 0.25
CA ASN A 30 -0.15 -17.67 1.43
C ASN A 30 0.92 -17.66 2.53
N LEU A 31 2.11 -18.22 2.28
CA LEU A 31 3.14 -18.28 3.32
C LEU A 31 3.62 -16.85 3.63
N PRO A 32 3.82 -16.50 4.91
CA PRO A 32 4.37 -15.21 5.26
C PRO A 32 5.77 -15.02 4.66
N MET A 33 6.11 -13.79 4.30
CA MET A 33 7.52 -13.40 4.13
C MET A 33 8.11 -13.07 5.51
N THR A 34 9.43 -13.08 5.63
CA THR A 34 10.11 -12.81 6.91
C THR A 34 11.16 -11.74 6.76
N ILE A 35 11.14 -10.75 7.66
CA ILE A 35 12.17 -9.73 7.82
C ILE A 35 12.80 -9.92 9.20
N GLU A 36 14.13 -10.04 9.24
CA GLU A 36 14.88 -10.00 10.50
C GLU A 36 15.10 -8.55 10.90
N MET A 37 14.67 -8.20 12.11
CA MET A 37 14.79 -6.86 12.68
C MET A 37 16.25 -6.49 12.92
N LYS A 38 16.58 -5.23 12.64
CA LYS A 38 17.90 -4.64 12.87
C LYS A 38 18.13 -4.32 14.34
N GLY A 39 17.10 -3.80 15.01
CA GLY A 39 17.13 -3.30 16.39
C GLY A 39 16.38 -4.17 17.40
N GLU A 40 16.26 -3.70 18.64
CA GLU A 40 15.40 -4.31 19.66
C GLU A 40 13.92 -3.92 19.49
N GLU A 41 13.68 -2.85 18.75
CA GLU A 41 12.37 -2.29 18.44
C GLU A 41 12.14 -2.48 16.94
N LEU A 42 10.90 -2.77 16.56
CA LEU A 42 10.50 -2.83 15.15
C LEU A 42 10.12 -1.42 14.71
N LYS A 43 10.81 -0.90 13.70
CA LYS A 43 10.56 0.44 13.15
C LYS A 43 10.05 0.34 11.71
N ILE A 44 8.87 0.89 11.45
CA ILE A 44 8.25 0.94 10.13
C ILE A 44 8.01 2.40 9.74
N LEU A 45 8.44 2.77 8.54
CA LEU A 45 8.08 4.06 7.92
C LEU A 45 6.89 3.83 6.98
N GLN A 46 5.75 4.44 7.28
CA GLN A 46 4.65 4.54 6.33
C GLN A 46 4.79 5.81 5.50
N VAL A 47 4.79 5.66 4.18
CA VAL A 47 4.60 6.73 3.20
C VAL A 47 3.37 6.41 2.38
N THR A 48 2.71 7.43 1.84
CA THR A 48 1.43 7.22 1.15
C THR A 48 1.18 8.34 0.15
N ASP A 49 0.32 8.07 -0.83
CA ASP A 49 -0.19 9.12 -1.72
C ASP A 49 0.96 9.87 -2.39
N LEU A 50 1.85 9.11 -3.04
CA LEU A 50 3.03 9.64 -3.71
C LEU A 50 2.63 10.44 -4.96
N HIS A 51 1.55 10.02 -5.62
CA HIS A 51 0.94 10.67 -6.78
C HIS A 51 1.96 11.03 -7.86
N LEU A 52 2.91 10.12 -8.14
CA LEU A 52 3.94 10.38 -9.15
C LEU A 52 3.28 10.68 -10.51
N ALA A 53 3.69 11.77 -11.15
CA ALA A 53 3.01 12.29 -12.33
C ALA A 53 3.85 12.19 -13.62
N TYR A 54 5.13 12.57 -13.57
CA TYR A 54 6.00 12.65 -14.76
C TYR A 54 7.38 11.98 -14.58
N GLY A 55 7.80 11.75 -13.35
CA GLY A 55 9.03 11.09 -12.89
C GLY A 55 10.24 12.00 -12.81
N MET A 56 10.18 13.19 -13.41
CA MET A 56 11.34 14.10 -13.52
C MET A 56 10.98 15.56 -13.28
N ASP A 57 9.71 15.85 -13.04
CA ASP A 57 9.26 17.18 -12.67
C ASP A 57 9.79 17.54 -11.27
N TYR A 58 9.50 18.78 -10.87
CA TYR A 58 9.97 19.30 -9.60
C TYR A 58 9.33 18.57 -8.41
N ASN A 59 8.05 18.22 -8.47
CA ASN A 59 7.32 17.62 -7.38
C ASN A 59 7.71 16.16 -7.18
N ASP A 60 7.84 15.36 -8.24
CA ASP A 60 8.29 13.96 -8.12
C ASP A 60 9.70 13.87 -7.51
N ARG A 61 10.61 14.78 -7.88
CA ARG A 61 11.94 14.86 -7.26
C ARG A 61 11.88 15.22 -5.79
N ARG A 62 10.96 16.09 -5.38
CA ARG A 62 10.74 16.41 -3.96
C ARG A 62 10.17 15.22 -3.20
N THR A 63 9.25 14.45 -3.80
CA THR A 63 8.71 13.23 -3.20
C THR A 63 9.85 12.23 -2.95
N PHE A 64 10.70 11.95 -3.94
CA PHE A 64 11.83 11.04 -3.76
C PHE A 64 12.84 11.54 -2.73
N ASN A 65 13.19 12.84 -2.75
CA ASN A 65 14.10 13.40 -1.75
C ASN A 65 13.51 13.26 -0.34
N LEU A 66 12.23 13.57 -0.14
CA LEU A 66 11.59 13.45 1.17
C LEU A 66 11.61 12.00 1.69
N ILE A 67 11.28 11.01 0.84
CA ILE A 67 11.36 9.59 1.23
C ILE A 67 12.80 9.22 1.60
N LYS A 68 13.79 9.69 0.83
CA LYS A 68 15.21 9.47 1.11
C LYS A 68 15.62 10.07 2.46
N ASP A 69 15.27 11.34 2.70
CA ASP A 69 15.64 12.07 3.90
C ASP A 69 15.01 11.42 5.15
N MET A 70 13.72 11.03 5.09
CA MET A 70 13.08 10.27 6.16
C MET A 70 13.74 8.91 6.41
N ASN A 71 14.09 8.17 5.35
CA ASN A 71 14.80 6.90 5.49
C ASN A 71 16.24 7.05 6.02
N GLU A 72 16.88 8.20 5.81
CA GLU A 72 18.22 8.48 6.35
C GLU A 72 18.18 9.00 7.80
N ALA A 73 17.05 9.55 8.24
CA ALA A 73 16.87 10.08 9.59
C ALA A 73 16.77 8.96 10.65
N GLU A 74 16.26 7.79 10.30
CA GLU A 74 16.07 6.64 11.19
C GLU A 74 16.36 5.31 10.48
N ASP A 75 16.82 4.30 11.22
CA ASP A 75 17.14 2.98 10.67
C ASP A 75 15.90 2.06 10.67
N TYR A 76 15.02 2.25 9.69
CA TYR A 76 13.78 1.48 9.56
C TYR A 76 14.01 0.02 9.15
N ASP A 77 13.24 -0.90 9.71
CA ASP A 77 13.21 -2.31 9.29
C ASP A 77 12.40 -2.52 8.02
N LEU A 78 11.38 -1.67 7.80
CA LEU A 78 10.50 -1.72 6.63
C LEU A 78 9.98 -0.32 6.26
N ILE A 79 9.91 -0.03 4.97
CA ILE A 79 9.11 1.08 4.43
C ILE A 79 7.84 0.51 3.80
N VAL A 80 6.68 1.04 4.16
CA VAL A 80 5.38 0.68 3.56
C VAL A 80 4.85 1.85 2.75
N ILE A 81 4.58 1.62 1.47
CA ILE A 81 3.83 2.56 0.63
C ILE A 81 2.35 2.16 0.66
N SER A 82 1.50 2.90 1.39
CA SER A 82 0.10 2.55 1.59
C SER A 82 -0.84 3.02 0.48
N GLY A 83 -0.45 2.82 -0.78
CA GLY A 83 -1.25 3.11 -1.97
C GLY A 83 -0.91 4.42 -2.68
N ASP A 84 -1.55 4.62 -3.83
CA ASP A 84 -1.46 5.79 -4.69
C ASP A 84 -0.02 6.20 -5.03
N MET A 85 0.70 5.24 -5.61
CA MET A 85 2.08 5.43 -6.05
C MET A 85 2.18 6.38 -7.25
N ALA A 86 1.22 6.32 -8.18
CA ALA A 86 1.25 7.14 -9.38
C ALA A 86 -0.15 7.50 -9.90
N MET A 87 -0.34 8.75 -10.29
CA MET A 87 -1.56 9.25 -10.91
C MET A 87 -1.20 9.82 -12.30
N SER A 88 -1.04 8.94 -13.28
CA SER A 88 -0.48 9.31 -14.60
C SER A 88 -0.78 8.28 -15.69
N PRO A 89 -1.00 8.70 -16.96
CA PRO A 89 -1.00 7.80 -18.12
C PRO A 89 0.36 7.12 -18.40
N SER A 90 1.40 7.44 -17.62
CA SER A 90 2.70 6.79 -17.66
C SER A 90 3.00 5.97 -16.41
N ALA A 91 1.98 5.65 -15.60
CA ALA A 91 2.17 5.07 -14.26
C ALA A 91 3.03 3.78 -14.24
N PRO A 92 2.90 2.81 -15.16
CA PRO A 92 3.79 1.64 -15.19
C PRO A 92 5.27 2.01 -15.40
N ARG A 93 5.58 3.09 -16.11
CA ARG A 93 6.97 3.59 -16.24
C ARG A 93 7.43 4.24 -14.93
N LEU A 94 6.56 5.02 -14.30
CA LEU A 94 6.86 5.68 -13.02
C LEU A 94 7.04 4.66 -11.90
N PHE A 95 6.25 3.59 -11.89
CA PHE A 95 6.43 2.46 -10.98
C PHE A 95 7.79 1.78 -11.18
N SER A 96 8.27 1.61 -12.43
CA SER A 96 9.65 1.14 -12.66
C SER A 96 10.72 2.08 -12.10
N GLN A 97 10.47 3.39 -12.13
CA GLN A 97 11.37 4.37 -11.53
C GLN A 97 11.33 4.31 -10.00
N LEU A 98 10.13 4.19 -9.42
CA LEU A 98 9.93 4.01 -7.98
C LEU A 98 10.61 2.74 -7.48
N LEU A 99 10.43 1.60 -8.16
CA LEU A 99 11.14 0.33 -7.89
C LEU A 99 12.65 0.57 -7.79
N ASN A 100 13.27 1.18 -8.81
CA ASN A 100 14.71 1.43 -8.81
C ASN A 100 15.14 2.38 -7.67
N PHE A 101 14.34 3.40 -7.37
CA PHE A 101 14.62 4.33 -6.29
C PHE A 101 14.57 3.63 -4.93
N MET A 102 13.50 2.90 -4.63
CA MET A 102 13.33 2.17 -3.37
C MET A 102 14.40 1.10 -3.17
N GLU A 103 14.73 0.34 -4.22
CA GLU A 103 15.84 -0.62 -4.18
C GLU A 103 17.19 0.05 -3.90
N SER A 104 17.38 1.30 -4.34
CA SER A 104 18.63 2.05 -4.08
C SER A 104 18.79 2.47 -2.62
N LEU A 105 17.70 2.54 -1.84
CA LEU A 105 17.74 2.85 -0.42
C LEU A 105 18.31 1.69 0.40
N LYS A 106 18.26 0.45 -0.11
CA LYS A 106 18.70 -0.78 0.58
C LYS A 106 18.00 -1.01 1.92
N THR A 107 16.79 -0.47 2.03
CA THR A 107 15.87 -0.73 3.15
C THR A 107 14.77 -1.63 2.62
N PRO A 108 14.41 -2.72 3.33
CA PRO A 108 13.26 -3.52 2.95
C PRO A 108 12.03 -2.63 2.77
N TRP A 109 11.25 -2.87 1.73
CA TRP A 109 10.06 -2.08 1.46
C TRP A 109 8.95 -2.90 0.85
N THR A 110 7.73 -2.42 0.95
CA THR A 110 6.54 -3.03 0.35
C THR A 110 5.51 -1.97 0.00
N PHE A 111 4.44 -2.38 -0.67
CA PHE A 111 3.33 -1.51 -1.01
C PHE A 111 2.01 -2.28 -1.02
N VAL A 112 0.92 -1.55 -0.81
CA VAL A 112 -0.43 -1.94 -1.23
C VAL A 112 -0.88 -1.05 -2.37
N PHE A 113 -1.82 -1.51 -3.19
CA PHE A 113 -2.41 -0.69 -4.24
C PHE A 113 -3.42 0.30 -3.63
N GLY A 114 -3.49 1.49 -4.24
CA GLY A 114 -4.56 2.46 -4.07
C GLY A 114 -5.46 2.55 -5.29
N ASN A 115 -6.42 3.47 -5.25
CA ASN A 115 -7.43 3.59 -6.29
C ASN A 115 -6.85 4.17 -7.59
N HIS A 116 -5.84 5.04 -7.51
CA HIS A 116 -5.26 5.67 -8.70
C HIS A 116 -4.43 4.74 -9.58
N GLU A 117 -4.06 3.55 -9.08
CA GLU A 117 -3.35 2.58 -9.91
C GLU A 117 -4.20 2.06 -11.07
N THR A 118 -5.54 2.18 -11.00
CA THR A 118 -6.45 1.78 -12.08
C THR A 118 -7.04 2.91 -12.92
N ASP A 119 -6.63 4.16 -12.70
CA ASP A 119 -7.13 5.32 -13.47
C ASP A 119 -6.90 5.21 -14.99
N PHE A 120 -5.73 4.69 -15.37
CA PHE A 120 -5.26 4.65 -16.76
C PHE A 120 -4.75 3.27 -17.18
N HIS A 121 -4.62 2.34 -16.24
CA HIS A 121 -3.84 1.12 -16.38
C HIS A 121 -4.47 -0.02 -15.59
N GLU A 122 -4.05 -1.25 -15.89
CA GLU A 122 -4.41 -2.42 -15.09
C GLU A 122 -3.29 -2.74 -14.09
N TYR A 123 -3.62 -3.33 -12.93
CA TYR A 123 -2.62 -3.82 -11.99
C TYR A 123 -1.60 -4.77 -12.63
N SER A 124 -2.02 -5.55 -13.62
CA SER A 124 -1.14 -6.43 -14.42
C SER A 124 0.03 -5.67 -15.07
N GLU A 125 -0.17 -4.41 -15.47
CA GLU A 125 0.88 -3.60 -16.08
C GLU A 125 1.93 -3.18 -15.05
N PHE A 126 1.53 -2.87 -13.82
CA PHE A 126 2.44 -2.59 -12.70
C PHE A 126 3.21 -3.85 -12.30
N LEU A 127 2.50 -4.95 -12.04
CA LEU A 127 3.10 -6.22 -11.64
C LEU A 127 4.10 -6.74 -12.69
N SER A 128 3.84 -6.53 -13.98
CA SER A 128 4.77 -6.89 -15.06
C SER A 128 6.13 -6.15 -15.00
N ARG A 129 6.22 -5.05 -14.24
CA ARG A 129 7.46 -4.27 -14.05
C ARG A 129 8.37 -4.83 -12.97
N ILE A 130 7.83 -5.62 -12.04
CA ILE A 130 8.59 -6.15 -10.92
C ILE A 130 9.55 -7.22 -11.43
N LYS A 131 10.85 -6.88 -11.49
CA LYS A 131 11.91 -7.78 -11.97
C LYS A 131 13.19 -7.51 -11.19
N ASN A 132 13.83 -8.56 -10.69
CA ASN A 132 15.13 -8.51 -10.02
C ASN A 132 15.18 -7.51 -8.85
N THR A 133 14.26 -7.61 -7.90
CA THR A 133 14.27 -6.83 -6.65
C THR A 133 14.87 -7.66 -5.53
N GLU A 134 15.70 -7.03 -4.70
CA GLU A 134 16.34 -7.58 -3.50
C GLU A 134 15.64 -7.10 -2.23
N TYR A 135 15.17 -5.85 -2.21
CA TYR A 135 14.60 -5.22 -1.01
C TYR A 135 13.07 -5.11 -1.04
N LEU A 136 12.41 -5.45 -2.15
CA LEU A 136 10.95 -5.50 -2.23
C LEU A 136 10.36 -6.78 -1.61
N TYR A 137 9.51 -6.60 -0.59
CA TYR A 137 8.76 -7.65 0.09
C TYR A 137 7.28 -7.58 -0.30
N PHE A 138 6.95 -7.98 -1.52
CA PHE A 138 5.57 -7.98 -2.03
C PHE A 138 5.16 -9.35 -2.57
N LYS A 139 3.89 -9.70 -2.39
CA LYS A 139 3.25 -10.88 -2.98
C LYS A 139 1.88 -10.51 -3.53
N VAL A 140 1.51 -11.08 -4.68
CA VAL A 140 0.14 -11.00 -5.21
C VAL A 140 -0.85 -11.63 -4.22
N GLY A 141 -0.44 -12.69 -3.53
CA GLY A 141 -1.28 -13.42 -2.58
C GLY A 141 -2.09 -14.55 -3.24
N PRO A 142 -2.93 -15.26 -2.45
CA PRO A 142 -3.83 -16.27 -2.98
C PRO A 142 -4.84 -15.68 -3.95
N GLN A 143 -5.32 -16.52 -4.86
CA GLN A 143 -6.55 -16.22 -5.57
C GLN A 143 -7.74 -16.32 -4.62
N MET A 144 -8.49 -15.24 -4.50
CA MET A 144 -9.72 -15.15 -3.71
C MET A 144 -10.84 -14.60 -4.58
N VAL A 145 -12.09 -14.93 -4.24
CA VAL A 145 -13.26 -14.36 -4.92
C VAL A 145 -13.31 -12.86 -4.60
N ASP A 146 -13.21 -12.02 -5.63
CA ASP A 146 -13.23 -10.56 -5.50
C ASP A 146 -12.18 -10.01 -4.51
N GLY A 147 -11.01 -10.65 -4.44
CA GLY A 147 -9.99 -10.33 -3.43
C GLY A 147 -8.93 -9.31 -3.85
N GLY A 148 -8.96 -8.81 -5.08
CA GLY A 148 -7.87 -7.95 -5.58
C GLY A 148 -6.50 -8.64 -5.60
N TYR A 149 -5.43 -7.86 -5.50
CA TYR A 149 -4.03 -8.32 -5.53
C TYR A 149 -3.17 -7.58 -4.50
N GLY A 150 -2.28 -8.30 -3.82
CA GLY A 150 -1.48 -7.71 -2.73
C GLY A 150 -1.98 -8.12 -1.35
N ASN A 151 -2.62 -9.29 -1.23
CA ASN A 151 -3.04 -9.84 0.06
C ASN A 151 -1.97 -10.77 0.61
N PHE A 152 -1.18 -10.29 1.57
CA PHE A 152 -0.07 -11.07 2.12
C PHE A 152 0.26 -10.67 3.55
N LYS A 153 1.13 -11.48 4.15
CA LYS A 153 1.61 -11.31 5.51
C LYS A 153 3.14 -11.21 5.53
N ILE A 154 3.67 -10.30 6.35
CA ILE A 154 5.08 -10.23 6.71
C ILE A 154 5.21 -10.56 8.20
N ASN A 155 6.15 -11.44 8.53
CA ASN A 155 6.58 -11.73 9.88
C ASN A 155 7.88 -11.00 10.16
N PHE A 156 7.98 -10.38 11.33
CA PHE A 156 9.21 -9.79 11.83
C PHE A 156 9.82 -10.74 12.85
N THR A 157 11.10 -11.03 12.70
CA THR A 157 11.84 -11.89 13.62
C THR A 157 12.96 -11.14 14.30
N LYS A 158 13.25 -11.53 15.54
CA LYS A 158 14.43 -11.10 16.29
C LYS A 158 15.18 -12.33 16.77
N ASN A 159 16.44 -12.46 16.37
CA ASN A 159 17.26 -13.64 16.59
C ASN A 159 16.54 -14.93 16.13
N ASN A 160 15.90 -14.90 14.95
CA ASN A 160 15.06 -15.98 14.38
C ASN A 160 13.84 -16.37 15.23
N THR A 161 13.45 -15.58 16.22
CA THR A 161 12.21 -15.76 16.99
C THR A 161 11.16 -14.80 16.45
N LEU A 162 9.94 -15.29 16.23
CA LEU A 162 8.83 -14.46 15.78
C LEU A 162 8.55 -13.37 16.82
N PHE A 163 8.56 -12.11 16.37
CA PHE A 163 8.41 -10.93 17.21
C PHE A 163 7.05 -10.24 17.01
N TYR A 164 6.70 -9.99 15.75
CA TYR A 164 5.48 -9.28 15.37
C TYR A 164 5.09 -9.63 13.93
N SER A 165 3.89 -9.24 13.50
CA SER A 165 3.42 -9.47 12.13
C SER A 165 2.78 -8.22 11.51
N ALA A 166 2.71 -8.17 10.18
CA ALA A 166 1.93 -7.19 9.45
C ALA A 166 1.12 -7.85 8.32
N TYR A 167 -0.14 -7.47 8.22
CA TYR A 167 -1.06 -7.86 7.14
C TYR A 167 -1.18 -6.71 6.14
N PHE A 168 -1.23 -7.08 4.86
CA PHE A 168 -1.39 -6.15 3.74
C PHE A 168 -2.59 -6.62 2.94
N LEU A 169 -3.53 -5.73 2.67
CA LEU A 169 -4.76 -6.05 1.94
C LEU A 169 -5.03 -5.01 0.86
N ASP A 170 -5.51 -5.51 -0.29
CA ASP A 170 -5.99 -4.67 -1.39
C ASP A 170 -7.42 -4.22 -1.11
N SER A 171 -7.60 -2.93 -0.81
CA SER A 171 -8.92 -2.32 -0.62
C SER A 171 -9.65 -2.05 -1.95
N LYS A 172 -9.02 -2.34 -3.09
CA LYS A 172 -9.49 -2.08 -4.46
C LYS A 172 -9.63 -0.59 -4.76
N ALA A 173 -10.06 -0.29 -5.98
CA ALA A 173 -10.32 1.06 -6.49
C ALA A 173 -11.81 1.42 -6.43
N GLU A 174 -12.24 2.48 -7.11
CA GLU A 174 -13.63 2.93 -7.18
C GLU A 174 -14.57 1.88 -7.78
N MET A 175 -15.83 1.90 -7.33
CA MET A 175 -16.89 1.08 -7.87
C MET A 175 -17.60 1.77 -9.05
N GLU A 176 -17.89 1.02 -10.11
CA GLU A 176 -18.64 1.54 -11.26
C GLU A 176 -20.09 1.91 -10.90
N PHE A 177 -20.69 1.17 -9.96
CA PHE A 177 -22.05 1.38 -9.49
C PHE A 177 -22.12 1.25 -7.97
N TYR A 178 -22.74 2.24 -7.32
CA TYR A 178 -22.96 2.28 -5.88
C TYR A 178 -24.27 3.00 -5.55
N THR A 179 -24.86 2.65 -4.42
CA THR A 179 -26.01 3.36 -3.80
C THR A 179 -25.53 4.44 -2.83
N GLU A 180 -26.41 5.30 -2.29
CA GLU A 180 -26.04 6.30 -1.28
C GLU A 180 -25.67 5.68 0.08
N GLU A 181 -26.18 4.48 0.38
CA GLU A 181 -25.82 3.72 1.58
C GLU A 181 -24.42 3.10 1.46
N GLU A 182 -24.07 2.70 0.24
CA GLU A 182 -22.72 2.32 -0.16
C GLU A 182 -21.86 3.58 -0.38
N GLY A 183 -20.56 3.47 -0.16
CA GLY A 183 -19.61 4.48 -0.61
C GLY A 183 -19.18 4.25 -2.05
N GLU A 184 -18.51 5.22 -2.67
CA GLU A 184 -18.06 5.11 -4.07
C GLU A 184 -16.82 4.23 -4.24
N TYR A 185 -16.11 3.96 -3.14
CA TYR A 185 -14.85 3.22 -3.15
C TYR A 185 -15.03 1.72 -2.94
N GLY A 186 -14.08 0.94 -3.46
CA GLY A 186 -13.98 -0.49 -3.23
C GLY A 186 -13.86 -0.84 -1.74
N TYR A 187 -14.05 -2.11 -1.44
CA TYR A 187 -14.05 -2.62 -0.07
C TYR A 187 -13.51 -4.03 0.00
N LEU A 188 -12.95 -4.41 1.15
CA LEU A 188 -12.46 -5.78 1.37
C LEU A 188 -13.60 -6.78 1.18
N SER A 189 -13.41 -7.78 0.32
CA SER A 189 -14.43 -8.82 0.14
C SER A 189 -14.53 -9.73 1.35
N THR A 190 -15.66 -10.43 1.50
CA THR A 190 -15.80 -11.45 2.55
C THR A 190 -14.75 -12.56 2.43
N ALA A 191 -14.26 -12.86 1.22
CA ALA A 191 -13.17 -13.82 1.04
C ALA A 191 -11.83 -13.31 1.59
N GLN A 192 -11.55 -12.00 1.50
CA GLN A 192 -10.40 -11.39 2.16
C GLN A 192 -10.55 -11.39 3.69
N VAL A 193 -11.77 -11.15 4.19
CA VAL A 193 -12.07 -11.24 5.63
C VAL A 193 -11.82 -12.67 6.14
N GLU A 194 -12.37 -13.70 5.49
CA GLU A 194 -12.12 -15.10 5.87
C GLU A 194 -10.64 -15.48 5.76
N TRP A 195 -9.93 -15.03 4.72
CA TRP A 195 -8.49 -15.23 4.63
C TRP A 195 -7.73 -14.63 5.81
N TYR A 196 -8.11 -13.43 6.26
CA TYR A 196 -7.53 -12.84 7.46
C TYR A 196 -7.85 -13.67 8.71
N ARG A 197 -9.10 -14.11 8.88
CA ARG A 197 -9.56 -14.93 10.01
C ARG A 197 -8.76 -16.24 10.11
N ASP A 198 -8.61 -16.97 9.01
CA ASP A 198 -7.82 -18.21 8.93
C ASP A 198 -6.35 -18.01 9.37
N PHE A 199 -5.77 -16.84 9.07
CA PHE A 199 -4.39 -16.54 9.45
C PHE A 199 -4.27 -16.09 10.90
N VAL A 200 -5.11 -15.14 11.32
CA VAL A 200 -5.00 -14.52 12.64
C VAL A 200 -5.40 -15.49 13.77
N GLU A 201 -6.22 -16.50 13.48
CA GLU A 201 -6.55 -17.57 14.43
C GLU A 201 -5.28 -18.35 14.86
N GLU A 202 -4.33 -18.53 13.96
CA GLU A 202 -3.06 -19.25 14.18
C GLU A 202 -1.94 -18.34 14.70
N ASP A 203 -2.19 -17.03 14.83
CA ASP A 203 -1.18 -16.06 15.23
C ASP A 203 -0.85 -16.15 16.73
N THR A 204 0.45 -16.16 16.99
CA THR A 204 1.02 -16.23 18.35
C THR A 204 1.63 -14.91 18.82
N VAL A 205 1.73 -13.93 17.92
CA VAL A 205 2.19 -12.57 18.18
C VAL A 205 1.16 -11.57 17.69
N ASP A 206 1.24 -10.35 18.20
CA ASP A 206 0.39 -9.25 17.73
C ASP A 206 0.80 -8.78 16.34
N SER A 207 -0.09 -8.02 15.70
CA SER A 207 0.11 -7.55 14.34
C SER A 207 -0.44 -6.15 14.08
N VAL A 208 -0.15 -5.61 12.90
CA VAL A 208 -0.77 -4.41 12.33
C VAL A 208 -1.27 -4.70 10.92
N VAL A 209 -2.19 -3.87 10.43
CA VAL A 209 -2.79 -4.01 9.10
C VAL A 209 -2.50 -2.76 8.27
N PHE A 210 -2.17 -2.94 7.00
CA PHE A 210 -2.04 -1.87 6.00
C PHE A 210 -3.01 -2.10 4.85
N MET A 211 -3.72 -1.04 4.48
CA MET A 211 -4.57 -0.96 3.29
C MET A 211 -4.61 0.50 2.81
N HIS A 212 -5.10 0.77 1.61
CA HIS A 212 -5.14 2.15 1.13
C HIS A 212 -6.38 2.89 1.62
N ILE A 213 -7.57 2.36 1.32
CA ILE A 213 -8.85 3.02 1.59
C ILE A 213 -9.32 2.73 3.03
N PRO A 214 -9.70 3.76 3.81
CA PRO A 214 -10.11 3.61 5.20
C PRO A 214 -11.34 2.72 5.37
N LEU A 215 -11.36 1.89 6.42
CA LEU A 215 -12.57 1.16 6.82
C LEU A 215 -13.68 2.14 7.23
N ARG A 216 -14.93 1.71 7.18
CA ARG A 216 -16.07 2.58 7.56
C ARG A 216 -16.03 3.03 9.02
N GLN A 217 -15.36 2.30 9.90
CA GLN A 217 -15.14 2.68 11.31
C GLN A 217 -14.35 3.99 11.48
N PHE A 218 -13.59 4.43 10.47
CA PHE A 218 -12.94 5.74 10.48
C PHE A 218 -13.94 6.90 10.38
N ILE A 219 -15.17 6.68 9.90
CA ILE A 219 -16.19 7.73 9.79
C ILE A 219 -16.54 8.28 11.18
N ASP A 220 -16.66 7.41 12.18
CA ASP A 220 -17.04 7.77 13.56
C ASP A 220 -15.81 8.09 14.45
N SER A 221 -14.91 8.94 13.95
CA SER A 221 -13.65 9.28 14.62
C SER A 221 -13.80 10.37 15.68
N GLU A 222 -14.55 10.13 16.76
CA GLU A 222 -14.58 11.04 17.90
C GLU A 222 -13.30 10.92 18.76
N GLY A 223 -12.79 12.05 19.27
CA GLY A 223 -11.63 12.05 20.17
C GLY A 223 -10.29 11.71 19.50
N TYR A 224 -10.19 11.90 18.18
CA TYR A 224 -8.96 11.67 17.42
C TYR A 224 -7.79 12.55 17.89
N VAL A 225 -6.57 12.10 17.59
CA VAL A 225 -5.32 12.84 17.76
C VAL A 225 -4.67 13.05 16.40
N GLY A 226 -4.37 14.30 16.05
CA GLY A 226 -3.77 14.69 14.77
C GLY A 226 -4.63 15.70 14.01
N ILE A 227 -4.56 15.67 12.69
CA ILE A 227 -5.26 16.56 11.77
C ILE A 227 -6.36 15.77 11.05
N PHE A 228 -7.58 16.29 11.12
CA PHE A 228 -8.70 15.90 10.27
C PHE A 228 -9.23 17.16 9.60
N ASN A 229 -8.87 17.36 8.32
CA ASN A 229 -9.28 18.53 7.54
C ASN A 229 -10.10 18.18 6.30
N GLU A 230 -10.28 16.90 5.97
CA GLU A 230 -11.26 16.49 4.95
C GLU A 230 -12.70 16.84 5.39
N PRO A 231 -13.62 17.07 4.44
CA PRO A 231 -15.03 17.32 4.78
C PRO A 231 -15.70 16.08 5.42
N MET A 232 -15.21 14.90 5.09
CA MET A 232 -15.62 13.60 5.63
C MET A 232 -14.49 12.59 5.39
N VAL A 233 -14.58 11.42 6.02
CA VAL A 233 -13.73 10.28 5.63
C VAL A 233 -14.27 9.65 4.35
N TYR A 234 -13.42 9.48 3.34
CA TYR A 234 -13.75 8.76 2.12
C TYR A 234 -13.46 7.27 2.30
N ALA A 235 -14.38 6.60 3.01
CA ALA A 235 -14.25 5.19 3.39
C ALA A 235 -14.58 4.20 2.27
N GLN A 236 -14.16 2.96 2.50
CA GLN A 236 -14.59 1.78 1.77
C GLN A 236 -16.12 1.72 1.66
N GLY A 237 -16.60 1.27 0.50
CA GLY A 237 -18.01 1.39 0.15
C GLY A 237 -18.94 0.58 1.05
N VAL A 238 -18.50 -0.59 1.50
CA VAL A 238 -19.29 -1.52 2.33
C VAL A 238 -18.45 -1.98 3.52
N ASP A 239 -19.09 -2.12 4.67
CA ASP A 239 -18.51 -2.84 5.80
C ASP A 239 -18.81 -4.34 5.66
N THR A 240 -17.77 -5.14 5.47
CA THR A 240 -17.85 -6.59 5.33
C THR A 240 -17.51 -7.34 6.61
N GLY A 241 -17.29 -6.63 7.72
CA GLY A 241 -16.96 -7.21 9.03
C GLY A 241 -15.46 -7.40 9.27
N PHE A 242 -14.58 -6.72 8.51
CA PHE A 242 -13.14 -6.83 8.73
C PHE A 242 -12.73 -6.27 10.10
N PHE A 243 -13.27 -5.11 10.49
CA PHE A 243 -13.00 -4.53 11.81
C PHE A 243 -13.53 -5.43 12.93
N ASP A 244 -14.73 -5.99 12.78
CA ASP A 244 -15.29 -6.94 13.74
C ASP A 244 -14.40 -8.18 13.91
N ALA A 245 -13.84 -8.69 12.80
CA ALA A 245 -12.86 -9.78 12.87
C ALA A 245 -11.60 -9.37 13.63
N MET A 246 -11.11 -8.15 13.46
CA MET A 246 -9.97 -7.66 14.25
C MET A 246 -10.28 -7.59 15.75
N VAL A 247 -11.46 -7.09 16.11
CA VAL A 247 -11.93 -7.01 17.51
C VAL A 247 -12.08 -8.42 18.11
N GLU A 248 -12.66 -9.36 17.36
CA GLU A 248 -12.90 -10.73 17.81
C GLU A 248 -11.62 -11.47 18.18
N PHE A 249 -10.57 -11.35 17.34
CA PHE A 249 -9.31 -12.07 17.55
C PHE A 249 -8.33 -11.33 18.47
N ASP A 250 -8.48 -10.01 18.66
CA ASP A 250 -7.64 -9.18 19.53
C ASP A 250 -6.12 -9.37 19.30
N ARG A 251 -5.70 -9.43 18.03
CA ARG A 251 -4.28 -9.55 17.63
C ARG A 251 -3.79 -8.35 16.85
N SER A 252 -4.60 -7.84 15.93
CA SER A 252 -4.24 -6.71 15.10
C SER A 252 -4.49 -5.41 15.86
N LYS A 253 -3.42 -4.74 16.30
CA LYS A 253 -3.48 -3.57 17.18
C LYS A 253 -3.69 -2.24 16.46
N GLY A 254 -3.59 -2.21 15.14
CA GLY A 254 -3.93 -1.05 14.35
C GLY A 254 -4.10 -1.31 12.86
N VAL A 255 -4.84 -0.42 12.19
CA VAL A 255 -5.01 -0.33 10.73
C VAL A 255 -4.45 1.00 10.26
N PHE A 256 -3.51 0.94 9.33
CA PHE A 256 -2.82 2.09 8.76
C PHE A 256 -3.27 2.30 7.31
N VAL A 257 -3.71 3.52 7.01
CA VAL A 257 -4.39 3.87 5.74
C VAL A 257 -3.83 5.15 5.13
N GLY A 258 -4.17 5.41 3.86
CA GLY A 258 -3.81 6.61 3.10
C GLY A 258 -5.04 7.36 2.61
N HIS A 259 -5.07 7.70 1.32
CA HIS A 259 -6.24 8.14 0.53
C HIS A 259 -6.70 9.58 0.79
N ASP A 260 -6.97 9.92 2.05
CA ASP A 260 -7.43 11.25 2.46
C ASP A 260 -6.23 12.17 2.76
N HIS A 261 -5.84 13.03 1.81
CA HIS A 261 -4.56 13.74 1.89
C HIS A 261 -4.52 14.85 2.95
N LEU A 262 -5.68 15.30 3.44
CA LEU A 262 -5.80 16.30 4.49
C LEU A 262 -6.02 15.69 5.88
N ASN A 263 -5.95 14.36 5.99
CA ASN A 263 -6.03 13.65 7.26
C ASN A 263 -4.67 13.01 7.59
N ASP A 264 -4.30 13.03 8.87
CA ASP A 264 -3.20 12.24 9.42
C ASP A 264 -3.48 11.76 10.83
N PHE A 265 -4.74 11.85 11.26
CA PHE A 265 -5.12 11.56 12.62
C PHE A 265 -5.07 10.05 12.92
N TYR A 266 -5.11 9.74 14.21
CA TYR A 266 -5.54 8.42 14.66
C TYR A 266 -6.60 8.51 15.75
N VAL A 267 -7.40 7.45 15.85
CA VAL A 267 -8.34 7.22 16.95
C VAL A 267 -8.22 5.78 17.42
N ILE A 268 -8.52 5.52 18.69
CA ILE A 268 -8.54 4.15 19.24
C ILE A 268 -10.00 3.77 19.46
N GLN A 269 -10.45 2.72 18.77
CA GLN A 269 -11.78 2.14 18.90
C GLN A 269 -11.63 0.66 19.23
N GLU A 270 -12.31 0.19 20.29
CA GLU A 270 -12.26 -1.22 20.72
C GLU A 270 -10.82 -1.77 20.88
N GLY A 271 -9.88 -0.93 21.32
CA GLY A 271 -8.47 -1.29 21.50
C GLY A 271 -7.63 -1.31 20.21
N ILE A 272 -8.24 -1.03 19.05
CA ILE A 272 -7.58 -0.99 17.74
C ILE A 272 -7.32 0.47 17.35
N TRP A 273 -6.11 0.76 16.91
CA TRP A 273 -5.75 2.07 16.37
C TRP A 273 -6.18 2.18 14.91
N LEU A 274 -7.04 3.14 14.59
CA LEU A 274 -7.39 3.52 13.23
C LEU A 274 -6.52 4.72 12.86
N VAL A 275 -5.57 4.55 11.94
CA VAL A 275 -4.45 5.50 11.74
C VAL A 275 -4.32 5.94 10.28
N TYR A 276 -4.43 7.24 10.03
CA TYR A 276 -4.02 7.81 8.74
C TYR A 276 -2.51 8.06 8.69
N GLY A 277 -1.90 7.72 7.56
CA GLY A 277 -0.58 8.19 7.17
C GLY A 277 -0.60 9.67 6.79
N ARG A 278 0.56 10.32 6.81
CA ARG A 278 0.72 11.66 6.25
C ARG A 278 1.02 11.55 4.75
N ALA A 279 0.24 12.22 3.91
CA ALA A 279 0.51 12.29 2.47
C ALA A 279 1.94 12.75 2.17
N THR A 280 2.66 11.96 1.37
CA THR A 280 4.10 12.15 1.09
C THR A 280 4.32 12.86 -0.25
N GLY A 281 3.45 12.62 -1.24
CA GLY A 281 3.57 13.12 -2.59
C GLY A 281 3.31 14.62 -2.76
N TYR A 282 4.09 15.28 -3.62
CA TYR A 282 3.92 16.71 -3.92
C TYR A 282 3.00 17.01 -5.11
N ASN A 283 2.53 15.99 -5.82
CA ASN A 283 1.64 16.13 -6.98
C ASN A 283 0.15 15.91 -6.67
N GLY A 284 -0.17 15.29 -5.52
CA GLY A 284 -1.53 15.17 -5.02
C GLY A 284 -2.09 16.48 -4.47
N TYR A 285 -3.40 16.53 -4.25
CA TYR A 285 -4.07 17.67 -3.64
C TYR A 285 -3.69 17.85 -2.15
N GLY A 286 -4.14 18.95 -1.57
CA GLY A 286 -3.97 19.26 -0.15
C GLY A 286 -2.86 20.27 0.12
N ASN A 287 -2.88 20.82 1.34
CA ASN A 287 -2.02 21.92 1.76
C ASN A 287 -1.18 21.61 3.01
N LEU A 288 -1.32 20.41 3.56
CA LEU A 288 -0.49 19.96 4.67
C LEU A 288 0.96 19.85 4.21
N GLU A 289 1.88 20.11 5.14
CA GLU A 289 3.29 19.80 4.91
C GLU A 289 3.45 18.31 4.61
N ARG A 290 4.25 17.95 3.60
CA ARG A 290 4.43 16.55 3.23
C ARG A 290 5.34 15.85 4.22
N GLY A 291 5.09 14.57 4.43
CA GLY A 291 5.82 13.76 5.40
C GLY A 291 5.50 12.28 5.25
N GLY A 292 5.70 11.56 6.33
CA GLY A 292 5.30 10.17 6.49
C GLY A 292 4.86 9.92 7.93
N ARG A 293 4.70 8.66 8.28
CA ARG A 293 4.37 8.26 9.65
C ARG A 293 5.35 7.21 10.14
N HIS A 294 5.95 7.50 11.28
CA HIS A 294 6.79 6.56 12.00
C HIS A 294 5.92 5.64 12.85
N ILE A 295 6.18 4.35 12.81
CA ILE A 295 5.51 3.32 13.60
C ILE A 295 6.59 2.52 14.31
N GLU A 296 6.46 2.40 15.62
CA GLU A 296 7.43 1.69 16.46
C GLU A 296 6.73 0.68 17.35
N ILE A 297 7.22 -0.56 17.36
CA ILE A 297 6.81 -1.59 18.31
C ILE A 297 8.00 -1.87 19.23
N SER A 298 7.82 -1.53 20.51
CA SER A 298 8.82 -1.78 21.54
C SER A 298 9.00 -3.28 21.83
N SER A 299 10.05 -3.64 22.56
CA SER A 299 10.32 -5.03 22.96
C SER A 299 9.20 -5.67 23.80
N ASP A 300 8.36 -4.85 24.44
CA ASP A 300 7.19 -5.27 25.21
C ASP A 300 5.91 -5.34 24.36
N SER A 301 6.06 -5.29 23.03
CA SER A 301 4.98 -5.29 22.04
C SER A 301 4.02 -4.10 22.14
N ILE A 302 4.46 -3.00 22.78
CA ILE A 302 3.67 -1.77 22.86
C ILE A 302 3.94 -0.94 21.59
N MET A 303 2.86 -0.65 20.86
CA MET A 303 2.89 0.19 19.66
C MET A 303 2.85 1.68 20.02
N SER A 304 3.66 2.47 19.31
CA SER A 304 3.55 3.93 19.26
C SER A 304 3.66 4.41 17.82
N THR A 305 3.12 5.60 17.53
CA THR A 305 3.23 6.20 16.19
C THR A 305 3.13 7.72 16.22
N HIS A 306 3.85 8.38 15.32
CA HIS A 306 3.80 9.82 15.13
C HIS A 306 4.05 10.19 13.65
N VAL A 307 3.60 11.38 13.25
CA VAL A 307 3.91 11.93 11.93
C VAL A 307 5.34 12.45 11.93
N VAL A 308 6.07 12.20 10.83
CA VAL A 308 7.39 12.77 10.56
C VAL A 308 7.25 13.74 9.39
N LEU A 309 7.57 15.01 9.61
CA LEU A 309 7.44 16.07 8.62
C LEU A 309 8.73 16.26 7.84
N GLY A 310 8.61 16.74 6.60
CA GLY A 310 9.78 17.08 5.77
C GLY A 310 10.68 18.18 6.34
N SER A 311 10.20 19.01 7.27
CA SER A 311 11.01 19.99 8.00
C SER A 311 11.73 19.43 9.22
N GLU A 312 11.43 18.19 9.62
CA GLU A 312 12.03 17.51 10.77
C GLU A 312 13.21 16.60 10.38
N VAL A 313 13.39 16.36 9.08
CA VAL A 313 14.41 15.48 8.50
C VAL A 313 15.37 16.23 7.57
#